data_AF-A0A3M2DCM9-F1
#
_entry.id   AF-A0A3M2DCM9-F1
#
_cell.length_a   1.000
_cell.length_b   1.000
_cell.length_c   1.000
_cell.angle_alpha   90.00
_cell.angle_beta   90.00
_cell.angle_gamma   90.00
#
_symmetry.space_group_name_H-M   'P 1'
#
loop_
_entity.id
_entity.type
_entity.pdbx_description
1 polymer ?
#
loop_
_entity_poly.entity_id
_entity_poly.type
_entity_poly.pdbx_seq_one_letter_code
_entity_poly.pdbx_strand_id
1 'polypeptide(L)'
;MDVPDKRPLPALPLSGATRISIGEEVLALGSAMGLNQTVSRGIVSATDRYVSSAEPRESPPLIQTDAAVNPGNSGGPLVNRCGEVIGLITGLLSEAKGIAFAVPVSVITTFLPSLLKEGRVIRPWLGFYGQFVPSALIELLRIPLVEGLMVEAVVAGGPAERAGL
;
A
#
# COMPACT_ATOMS: atom_id res chain seq x y z
N MET A 1 17.76 24.09 2.56
CA MET A 1 17.36 23.34 3.77
C MET A 1 18.66 22.99 4.45
N ASP A 2 18.98 23.67 5.55
CA ASP A 2 20.19 23.37 6.33
C ASP A 2 20.05 21.94 6.87
N VAL A 3 20.99 21.06 6.54
CA VAL A 3 21.05 19.74 7.17
C VAL A 3 21.55 20.00 8.59
N PRO A 4 20.75 19.73 9.64
CA PRO A 4 21.18 20.00 10.99
C PRO A 4 22.43 19.16 11.30
N ASP A 5 23.24 19.69 12.20
CA ASP A 5 24.31 19.05 12.96
C ASP A 5 24.14 17.51 13.09
N LYS A 6 25.23 16.73 13.15
CA LYS A 6 25.27 15.24 13.13
C LYS A 6 24.48 14.53 14.27
N ARG A 7 23.73 15.28 15.05
CA ARG A 7 22.84 14.79 16.09
C ARG A 7 21.66 14.04 15.48
N PRO A 8 21.22 12.92 16.09
CA PRO A 8 20.03 12.21 15.66
C PRO A 8 18.82 13.14 15.67
N LEU A 9 18.09 13.17 14.56
CA LEU A 9 16.80 13.87 14.49
C LEU A 9 15.74 13.05 15.25
N PRO A 10 14.73 13.70 15.86
CA PRO A 10 13.61 12.99 16.43
C PRO A 10 12.88 12.19 15.35
N ALA A 11 12.59 10.92 15.63
CA ALA A 11 11.89 10.01 14.73
C ALA A 11 10.59 9.52 15.39
N LEU A 12 9.53 9.39 14.60
CA LEU A 12 8.29 8.78 15.07
C LEU A 12 8.49 7.26 15.21
N PRO A 13 7.95 6.63 16.27
CA PRO A 13 7.94 5.19 16.38
C PRO A 13 7.07 4.58 15.27
N LEU A 14 7.51 3.45 14.71
CA LEU A 14 6.70 2.67 13.78
C LEU A 14 5.86 1.70 14.61
N SER A 15 4.56 1.60 14.30
CA SER A 15 3.71 0.66 15.03
C SER A 15 4.13 -0.79 14.73
N GLY A 16 4.29 -1.59 15.78
CA GLY A 16 4.52 -3.03 15.68
C GLY A 16 3.24 -3.84 15.52
N ALA A 17 2.07 -3.19 15.53
CA ALA A 17 0.79 -3.85 15.42
C ALA A 17 0.66 -4.55 14.07
N THR A 18 0.33 -5.84 14.09
CA THR A 18 0.13 -6.65 12.88
C THR A 18 -1.23 -6.40 12.23
N ARG A 19 -2.18 -5.81 12.95
CA ARG A 19 -3.50 -5.43 12.44
C ARG A 19 -3.87 -4.04 12.89
N ILE A 20 -4.36 -3.27 11.94
CA ILE A 20 -4.95 -1.94 12.14
C ILE A 20 -6.46 -2.15 12.28
N SER A 21 -7.08 -1.49 13.25
CA SER A 21 -8.51 -1.67 13.51
C SER A 21 -9.34 -0.65 12.73
N ILE A 22 -10.37 -1.12 12.02
CA ILE A 22 -11.38 -0.23 11.42
C ILE A 22 -12.09 0.53 12.55
N GLY A 23 -12.26 1.84 12.38
CA GLY A 23 -12.81 2.76 13.38
C GLY A 23 -11.77 3.35 14.34
N GLU A 24 -10.51 2.91 14.27
CA GLU A 24 -9.42 3.53 15.04
C GLU A 24 -9.19 4.97 14.59
N GLU A 25 -9.05 5.90 15.52
CA GLU A 25 -8.75 7.30 15.21
C GLU A 25 -7.32 7.47 14.74
N VAL A 26 -7.14 8.31 13.72
CA VAL A 26 -5.86 8.56 13.09
C VAL A 26 -5.65 10.05 12.86
N LEU A 27 -4.38 10.45 12.81
CA LEU A 27 -3.96 11.76 12.37
C LEU A 27 -3.12 11.65 11.10
N ALA A 28 -3.43 12.47 10.11
CA ALA A 28 -2.64 12.65 8.90
C ALA A 28 -1.80 13.93 9.04
N LEU A 29 -0.49 13.79 8.90
CA LEU A 29 0.48 14.88 9.03
C LEU A 29 1.12 15.17 7.67
N GLY A 30 1.28 16.45 7.32
CA GLY A 30 1.91 16.81 6.05
C GLY A 30 1.98 18.31 5.80
N SER A 31 2.17 18.67 4.53
CA SER A 31 2.22 20.06 4.06
C SER A 31 1.13 20.29 3.01
N ALA A 32 -0.14 20.17 3.44
CA ALA A 32 -1.30 20.29 2.56
C ALA A 32 -1.26 21.60 1.76
N MET A 33 -1.29 21.51 0.43
CA MET A 33 -1.24 22.65 -0.49
C MET A 33 0.00 23.56 -0.32
N GLY A 34 1.09 23.04 0.26
CA GLY A 34 2.26 23.86 0.60
C GLY A 34 2.09 24.69 1.87
N LEU A 35 0.96 24.55 2.58
CA LEU A 35 0.76 25.06 3.92
C LEU A 35 1.51 24.11 4.87
N ASN A 36 2.74 24.48 5.21
CA ASN A 36 3.60 23.72 6.12
C ASN A 36 2.84 23.36 7.40
N GLN A 37 3.14 22.18 7.97
CA GLN A 37 2.64 21.72 9.28
C GLN A 37 1.11 21.59 9.38
N THR A 38 0.49 20.90 8.42
CA THR A 38 -0.93 20.57 8.48
C THR A 38 -1.15 19.26 9.24
N VAL A 39 -2.14 19.26 10.13
CA VAL A 39 -2.65 18.07 10.81
C VAL A 39 -4.14 17.95 10.52
N SER A 40 -4.58 16.77 10.08
CA SER A 40 -5.99 16.43 9.99
C SER A 40 -6.30 15.14 10.75
N ARG A 41 -7.54 15.01 11.24
CA ARG A 41 -8.00 13.86 12.00
C ARG A 41 -9.08 13.13 11.22
N GLY A 42 -9.09 11.81 11.36
CA GLY A 42 -10.13 10.94 10.85
C GLY A 42 -10.09 9.59 11.57
N ILE A 43 -10.59 8.57 10.91
CA ILE A 43 -10.54 7.17 11.33
C ILE A 43 -9.95 6.30 10.23
N VAL A 44 -9.58 5.07 10.60
CA VAL A 44 -9.42 3.98 9.64
C VAL A 44 -10.82 3.58 9.15
N SER A 45 -11.13 3.91 7.91
CA SER A 45 -12.43 3.59 7.30
C SER A 45 -12.48 2.16 6.78
N ALA A 46 -11.35 1.63 6.32
CA ALA A 46 -11.19 0.25 5.86
C ALA A 46 -9.71 -0.14 5.78
N THR A 47 -9.44 -1.44 5.77
CA THR A 47 -8.13 -2.02 5.42
C THR A 47 -8.25 -2.78 4.09
N ASP A 48 -7.11 -3.24 3.57
CA ASP A 48 -7.05 -4.17 2.43
C ASP A 48 -7.74 -3.64 1.17
N ARG A 49 -7.60 -2.34 0.92
CA ARG A 49 -8.10 -1.70 -0.30
C ARG A 49 -7.08 -1.80 -1.43
N TYR A 50 -7.57 -2.20 -2.59
CA TYR A 50 -6.83 -2.17 -3.84
C TYR A 50 -7.44 -1.08 -4.71
N VAL A 51 -6.63 -0.07 -5.06
CA VAL A 51 -7.08 1.07 -5.88
C VAL A 51 -6.39 0.97 -7.23
N SER A 52 -7.18 0.89 -8.30
CA SER A 52 -6.70 0.59 -9.65
C SER A 52 -6.26 1.83 -10.43
N SER A 53 -5.57 2.79 -9.80
CA SER A 53 -5.06 3.97 -10.52
C SER A 53 -3.77 3.70 -11.29
N ALA A 54 -3.11 2.58 -11.03
CA ALA A 54 -2.05 2.00 -11.86
C ALA A 54 -2.33 0.50 -11.89
N GLU A 55 -2.29 -0.10 -13.10
CA GLU A 55 -2.27 -1.54 -13.40
C GLU A 55 -2.69 -2.48 -12.23
N PRO A 56 -3.84 -3.17 -12.30
CA PRO A 56 -4.52 -3.85 -11.17
C PRO A 56 -3.74 -4.94 -10.40
N ARG A 57 -2.47 -5.18 -10.70
CA ARG A 57 -1.65 -6.25 -10.12
C ARG A 57 -0.43 -5.77 -9.30
N GLU A 58 -0.21 -4.47 -9.13
CA GLU A 58 1.04 -3.97 -8.52
C GLU A 58 0.90 -3.16 -7.22
N SER A 59 -0.31 -2.76 -6.82
CA SER A 59 -0.49 -1.94 -5.61
C SER A 59 -0.63 -2.81 -4.35
N PRO A 60 0.16 -2.57 -3.29
CA PRO A 60 -0.03 -3.27 -2.02
C PRO A 60 -1.41 -2.93 -1.42
N PRO A 61 -1.96 -3.77 -0.54
CA PRO A 61 -3.18 -3.45 0.19
C PRO A 61 -3.01 -2.14 0.96
N LEU A 62 -3.96 -1.22 0.78
CA LEU A 62 -3.93 0.12 1.35
C LEU A 62 -4.86 0.23 2.56
N ILE A 63 -4.50 1.12 3.48
CA ILE A 63 -5.37 1.64 4.53
C ILE A 63 -6.23 2.73 3.90
N GLN A 64 -7.54 2.70 4.11
CA GLN A 64 -8.45 3.79 3.77
C GLN A 64 -8.72 4.63 5.03
N THR A 65 -8.71 5.95 4.87
CA THR A 65 -9.08 6.91 5.92
C THR A 65 -9.95 8.02 5.38
N ASP A 66 -10.77 8.60 6.24
CA ASP A 66 -11.56 9.81 5.99
C ASP A 66 -10.86 11.09 6.50
N ALA A 67 -9.67 10.97 7.08
CA ALA A 67 -8.86 12.13 7.44
C ALA A 67 -8.65 13.02 6.20
N ALA A 68 -8.78 14.33 6.39
CA ALA A 68 -8.66 15.27 5.28
C ALA A 68 -7.24 15.22 4.68
N VAL A 69 -7.14 14.67 3.47
CA VAL A 69 -5.90 14.59 2.69
C VAL A 69 -6.04 15.47 1.46
N ASN A 70 -4.98 16.23 1.17
CA ASN A 70 -4.87 17.09 -0.01
C ASN A 70 -3.46 16.90 -0.62
N PRO A 71 -3.20 17.36 -1.85
CA PRO A 71 -1.85 17.45 -2.38
C PRO A 71 -0.86 18.04 -1.36
N GLY A 72 0.32 17.44 -1.21
CA GLY A 72 1.31 17.84 -0.19
C GLY A 72 1.24 17.07 1.14
N ASN A 73 0.17 16.28 1.38
CA ASN A 73 0.18 15.27 2.45
C ASN A 73 0.80 13.94 2.00
N SER A 74 0.90 13.69 0.69
CA SER A 74 1.53 12.47 0.16
C SER A 74 3.00 12.38 0.62
N GLY A 75 3.41 11.21 1.08
CA GLY A 75 4.69 10.97 1.76
C GLY A 75 4.68 11.23 3.27
N GLY A 76 3.65 11.91 3.79
CA GLY A 76 3.47 12.16 5.22
C GLY A 76 2.93 10.95 5.99
N PRO A 77 3.16 10.90 7.32
CA PRO A 77 2.72 9.78 8.12
C PRO A 77 1.22 9.86 8.47
N LEU A 78 0.59 8.69 8.48
CA LEU A 78 -0.67 8.43 9.15
C LEU A 78 -0.33 7.80 10.52
N VAL A 79 -0.74 8.44 11.60
CA VAL A 79 -0.38 8.04 12.97
C VAL A 79 -1.60 7.69 13.81
N ASN A 80 -1.45 6.71 14.71
CA ASN A 80 -2.47 6.34 15.69
C ASN A 80 -2.44 7.28 16.91
N ARG A 81 -3.36 7.04 17.85
CA ARG A 81 -3.47 7.80 19.11
C ARG A 81 -2.25 7.70 20.03
N CYS A 82 -1.40 6.69 19.82
CA CYS A 82 -0.15 6.51 20.56
C CYS A 82 1.02 7.29 19.92
N GLY A 83 0.80 7.98 18.80
CA GLY A 83 1.84 8.68 18.06
C GLY A 83 2.72 7.75 17.23
N GLU A 84 2.27 6.51 16.98
CA GLU A 84 2.98 5.55 16.15
C GLU A 84 2.53 5.65 14.70
N VAL A 85 3.48 5.55 13.77
CA VAL A 85 3.18 5.49 12.34
C VAL A 85 2.53 4.15 12.01
N ILE A 86 1.33 4.19 11.46
CA ILE A 86 0.60 3.02 10.95
C ILE A 86 0.61 2.95 9.42
N GLY A 87 0.93 4.04 8.73
CA GLY A 87 1.12 4.07 7.28
C GLY A 87 1.69 5.37 6.74
N LEU A 88 2.05 5.38 5.45
CA LEU A 88 2.38 6.60 4.69
C LEU A 88 1.25 6.96 3.76
N ILE A 89 0.78 8.20 3.82
CA ILE A 89 -0.24 8.74 2.94
C ILE A 89 0.30 8.72 1.51
N THR A 90 -0.43 8.08 0.59
CA THR A 90 0.00 7.94 -0.82
C THR A 90 -0.87 8.77 -1.76
N GLY A 91 -2.15 8.95 -1.44
CA GLY A 91 -3.04 9.77 -2.25
C GLY A 91 -4.48 9.74 -1.78
N LEU A 92 -5.36 10.29 -2.60
CA LEU A 92 -6.80 10.33 -2.38
C LEU A 92 -7.52 9.92 -3.67
N LEU A 93 -8.77 9.48 -3.53
CA LEU A 93 -9.64 9.29 -4.69
C LEU A 93 -10.23 10.64 -5.08
N SER A 94 -9.72 11.28 -6.14
CA SER A 94 -10.05 12.67 -6.49
C SER A 94 -11.55 12.91 -6.74
N GLU A 95 -12.26 11.87 -7.16
CA GLU A 95 -13.69 11.89 -7.46
C GLU A 95 -14.57 11.70 -6.21
N ALA A 96 -13.97 11.33 -5.06
CA ALA A 96 -14.68 11.08 -3.81
C ALA A 96 -14.07 11.84 -2.63
N LYS A 97 -14.87 12.71 -2.01
CA LYS A 97 -14.46 13.40 -0.77
C LYS A 97 -14.43 12.41 0.40
N GLY A 98 -13.43 12.56 1.27
CA GLY A 98 -13.30 11.73 2.47
C GLY A 98 -12.82 10.29 2.20
N ILE A 99 -12.21 10.04 1.04
CA ILE A 99 -11.57 8.76 0.74
C ILE A 99 -10.10 9.02 0.39
N ALA A 100 -9.25 8.74 1.37
CA ALA A 100 -7.80 8.81 1.24
C ALA A 100 -7.14 7.46 1.53
N PHE A 101 -5.94 7.26 1.00
CA PHE A 101 -5.22 6.02 1.09
C PHE A 101 -3.82 6.20 1.67
N ALA A 102 -3.40 5.23 2.48
CA ALA A 102 -2.05 5.11 2.99
C ALA A 102 -1.50 3.70 2.78
N VAL A 103 -0.22 3.60 2.44
CA VAL A 103 0.52 2.32 2.41
C VAL A 103 0.81 1.93 3.86
N PRO A 104 0.46 0.71 4.31
CA PRO A 104 0.71 0.27 5.68
C PRO A 104 2.19 0.28 6.05
N VAL A 105 2.49 0.62 7.31
CA VAL A 105 3.87 0.63 7.83
C VAL A 105 4.51 -0.76 7.75
N SER A 106 3.75 -1.83 7.91
CA SER A 106 4.20 -3.22 7.78
C SER A 106 4.71 -3.56 6.37
N VAL A 107 4.09 -2.98 5.33
CA VAL A 107 4.56 -3.10 3.95
C VAL A 107 5.88 -2.35 3.78
N ILE A 108 5.98 -1.15 4.32
CA ILE A 108 7.19 -0.31 4.23
C ILE A 108 8.37 -0.98 4.94
N THR A 109 8.17 -1.51 6.15
CA THR A 109 9.23 -2.17 6.91
C THR A 109 9.72 -3.47 6.27
N THR A 110 8.90 -4.12 5.45
CA THR A 110 9.31 -5.28 4.66
C THR A 110 10.34 -4.92 3.58
N PHE A 111 10.21 -3.73 2.97
CA PHE A 111 11.10 -3.29 1.88
C PHE A 111 12.30 -2.46 2.34
N LEU A 112 12.23 -1.89 3.55
CA LEU A 112 13.26 -1.00 4.08
C LEU A 112 14.66 -1.63 4.13
N PRO A 113 14.86 -2.90 4.55
CA PRO A 113 16.18 -3.53 4.54
C PRO A 113 16.80 -3.59 3.14
N SER A 114 16.02 -3.94 2.12
CA SER A 114 16.50 -4.00 0.73
C SER A 114 16.84 -2.62 0.20
N LEU A 115 16.01 -1.61 0.48
CA LEU A 115 16.30 -0.22 0.11
C LEU A 115 17.59 0.30 0.75
N LEU A 116 17.81 0.01 2.03
CA LEU A 116 19.01 0.45 2.76
C LEU A 116 20.27 -0.29 2.28
N LYS A 117 20.15 -1.58 1.96
CA LYS A 117 21.29 -2.41 1.56
C LYS A 117 21.65 -2.26 0.08
N GLU A 118 20.65 -2.17 -0.80
CA GLU A 118 20.83 -2.26 -2.25
C GLU A 118 20.44 -0.98 -3.00
N GLY A 119 19.85 0.00 -2.32
CA GLY A 119 19.36 1.25 -2.95
C GLY A 119 18.10 1.06 -3.81
N ARG A 120 17.55 -0.15 -3.88
CA ARG A 120 16.36 -0.50 -4.66
C ARG A 120 15.59 -1.66 -4.04
N VAL A 121 14.30 -1.76 -4.37
CA VAL A 121 13.50 -2.95 -4.05
C VAL A 121 13.58 -3.92 -5.22
N ILE A 122 14.10 -5.13 -4.96
CA ILE A 122 14.01 -6.24 -5.91
C ILE A 122 12.69 -6.96 -5.68
N ARG A 123 11.79 -6.93 -6.67
CA ARG A 123 10.55 -7.70 -6.66
C ARG A 123 10.72 -8.96 -7.50
N PRO A 124 10.61 -10.16 -6.92
CA PRO A 124 10.63 -11.39 -7.71
C PRO A 124 9.41 -11.40 -8.64
N TRP A 125 9.63 -11.81 -9.87
CA TRP A 125 8.61 -11.90 -10.90
C TRP A 125 8.57 -13.33 -11.42
N LEU A 126 7.38 -13.94 -11.42
CA LEU A 126 7.22 -15.35 -11.78
C LEU A 126 7.18 -15.59 -13.30
N GLY A 127 6.90 -14.57 -14.11
CA GLY A 127 6.92 -14.71 -15.57
C GLY A 127 5.67 -15.32 -16.19
N PHE A 128 4.51 -15.17 -15.57
CA PHE A 128 3.22 -15.56 -16.16
C PHE A 128 2.13 -14.54 -15.78
N TYR A 129 1.04 -14.56 -16.55
CA TYR A 129 -0.17 -13.79 -16.32
C TYR A 129 -1.34 -14.74 -16.11
N GLY A 130 -2.25 -14.37 -15.23
CA GLY A 130 -3.40 -15.19 -14.92
C GLY A 130 -4.42 -14.48 -14.05
N GLN A 131 -5.57 -15.11 -13.88
CA GLN A 131 -6.65 -14.60 -13.02
C GLN A 131 -7.17 -15.70 -12.12
N PHE A 132 -7.64 -15.32 -10.92
CA PHE A 132 -8.33 -16.25 -10.06
C PHE A 132 -9.63 -16.67 -10.73
N VAL A 133 -9.90 -17.98 -10.73
CA VAL A 133 -11.13 -18.54 -11.28
C VAL A 133 -12.29 -18.16 -10.36
N PRO A 134 -13.26 -17.34 -10.81
CA PRO A 134 -14.44 -17.05 -10.01
C PRO A 134 -15.30 -18.30 -9.88
N SER A 135 -15.86 -18.58 -8.70
CA SER A 135 -16.74 -19.75 -8.50
C SER A 135 -17.93 -19.75 -9.48
N ALA A 136 -18.48 -18.57 -9.80
CA ALA A 136 -19.54 -18.41 -10.81
C ALA A 136 -19.12 -18.85 -12.22
N LEU A 137 -17.83 -18.76 -12.55
CA LEU A 137 -17.31 -19.20 -13.84
C LEU A 137 -17.20 -20.72 -13.91
N ILE A 138 -16.89 -21.38 -12.78
CA ILE A 138 -16.85 -22.86 -12.66
C ILE A 138 -18.24 -23.44 -12.87
N GLU A 139 -19.28 -22.80 -12.31
CA GLU A 139 -20.66 -23.26 -12.48
C GLU A 139 -21.17 -23.08 -13.92
N LEU A 140 -20.73 -22.03 -14.61
CA LEU A 140 -21.18 -21.69 -15.96
C LEU A 140 -20.45 -22.50 -17.05
N LEU A 141 -19.13 -22.67 -16.90
CA LEU A 141 -18.31 -23.39 -17.85
C LEU A 141 -18.25 -24.86 -17.41
N ARG A 142 -18.94 -25.75 -18.13
CA ARG A 142 -18.94 -27.22 -17.92
C ARG A 142 -17.59 -27.90 -18.27
N ILE A 143 -16.50 -27.22 -17.99
CA ILE A 143 -15.12 -27.71 -18.09
C ILE A 143 -14.61 -27.95 -16.67
N PRO A 144 -13.64 -28.85 -16.47
CA PRO A 144 -13.08 -29.15 -15.15
C PRO A 144 -12.16 -28.01 -14.70
N LEU A 145 -12.71 -26.80 -14.48
CA LEU A 145 -11.99 -25.77 -13.75
C LEU A 145 -12.02 -26.12 -12.26
N VAL A 146 -10.85 -26.04 -11.65
CA VAL A 146 -10.69 -26.09 -10.20
C VAL A 146 -10.60 -24.68 -9.65
N GLU A 147 -10.98 -24.49 -8.40
CA GLU A 147 -10.68 -23.24 -7.69
C GLU A 147 -9.17 -23.02 -7.67
N GLY A 148 -8.74 -21.82 -8.06
CA GLY A 148 -7.31 -21.50 -8.15
C GLY A 148 -7.00 -20.33 -9.07
N LEU A 149 -5.72 -20.21 -9.42
CA LEU A 149 -5.21 -19.22 -10.37
C LEU A 149 -5.10 -19.85 -11.75
N MET A 150 -5.92 -19.41 -12.71
CA MET A 150 -5.81 -19.81 -14.09
C MET A 150 -4.68 -19.04 -14.76
N VAL A 151 -3.67 -19.76 -15.26
CA VAL A 151 -2.58 -19.19 -16.05
C VAL A 151 -3.07 -18.99 -17.48
N GLU A 152 -3.06 -17.74 -17.95
CA GLU A 152 -3.55 -17.35 -19.28
C GLU A 152 -2.41 -17.25 -20.29
N ALA A 153 -1.24 -16.82 -19.82
CA ALA A 153 -0.05 -16.67 -20.65
C ALA A 153 1.21 -16.86 -19.81
N VAL A 154 2.18 -17.57 -20.37
CA VAL A 154 3.54 -17.66 -19.83
C VAL A 154 4.42 -16.76 -20.70
N VAL A 155 5.29 -15.98 -20.06
CA VAL A 155 6.20 -15.09 -20.77
C VAL A 155 7.38 -15.88 -21.30
N ALA A 156 7.55 -15.85 -22.63
CA ALA A 156 8.65 -16.51 -23.32
C ALA A 156 10.01 -16.07 -22.77
N GLY A 157 10.89 -17.04 -22.51
CA GLY A 157 12.18 -16.87 -21.86
C GLY A 157 12.09 -16.55 -20.35
N GLY A 158 10.89 -16.45 -19.78
CA GLY A 158 10.64 -16.06 -18.40
C GLY A 158 10.90 -17.16 -17.36
N PRO A 159 10.91 -16.84 -16.05
CA PRO A 159 11.14 -17.82 -15.00
C PRO A 159 10.15 -18.99 -15.00
N ALA A 160 8.87 -18.74 -15.24
CA ALA A 160 7.83 -19.77 -15.34
C ALA A 160 8.08 -20.77 -16.48
N GLU A 161 8.38 -20.29 -17.69
CA GLU A 161 8.71 -21.16 -18.83
C GLU A 161 9.94 -22.03 -18.53
N ARG A 162 11.00 -21.43 -17.95
CA ARG A 162 12.20 -22.17 -17.54
C ARG A 162 11.94 -23.22 -16.47
N ALA A 163 10.89 -23.04 -15.67
CA ALA A 163 10.45 -24.00 -14.66
C ALA A 163 9.52 -25.08 -15.24
N GLY A 164 9.14 -24.99 -16.51
CA GLY A 164 8.25 -25.95 -17.19
C GLY A 164 6.76 -25.71 -16.94
N LEU A 165 6.37 -24.48 -16.59
CA LEU A 165 4.97 -24.06 -16.55
C LEU A 165 4.41 -23.89 -17.97
#